data_AF-A0AAE6YHW8-F1
#
_entry.id   AF-A0AAE6YHW8-F1
#
_cell.length_a   1.000
_cell.length_b   1.000
_cell.length_c   1.000
_cell.angle_alpha   90.00
_cell.angle_beta   90.00
_cell.angle_gamma   90.00
#
_symmetry.space_group_name_H-M   'P 1'
#
loop_
_entity.id
_entity.type
_entity.pdbx_description
1 polymer ?
#
loop_
_entity_poly.entity_id
_entity_poly.type
_entity_poly.pdbx_seq_one_letter_code
_entity_poly.pdbx_strand_id
1 'polypeptide(L)'
;MKKKLVITIALTIIIIASFVIYHFIKAVKVEESSKQEVVITQPSNYCLITYQVSKDNAKTWQKITVDDGMTPSEKAECWKKYLLLLKEFKTGINEDKKWYGENSDGQPITKPAMKFSEKPFTKVKKSKKSSKNESSTDEANLRSD
;
A
#
# COMPACT_ATOMS: atom_id res chain seq x y z
N MET A 1 45.11 48.27 -33.51
CA MET A 1 44.10 48.59 -32.45
C MET A 1 43.02 47.52 -32.31
N LYS A 2 42.51 46.92 -33.41
CA LYS A 2 41.45 45.89 -33.40
C LYS A 2 41.74 44.67 -32.52
N LYS A 3 42.97 44.12 -32.56
CA LYS A 3 43.35 42.93 -31.75
C LYS A 3 43.32 43.18 -30.24
N LYS A 4 43.71 44.37 -29.79
CA LYS A 4 43.67 44.75 -28.35
C LYS A 4 42.22 44.93 -27.87
N LEU A 5 41.36 45.50 -28.71
CA LEU A 5 39.92 45.65 -28.42
C LEU A 5 39.21 44.28 -28.27
N VAL A 6 39.51 43.32 -29.15
CA VAL A 6 38.92 41.97 -29.09
C VAL A 6 39.35 41.22 -27.82
N ILE A 7 40.61 41.37 -27.39
CA ILE A 7 41.11 40.75 -26.16
C ILE A 7 40.42 41.35 -24.92
N THR A 8 40.23 42.68 -24.89
CA THR A 8 39.53 43.34 -23.78
C THR A 8 38.08 42.88 -23.68
N ILE A 9 37.37 42.74 -24.80
CA ILE A 9 35.98 42.24 -24.82
C ILE A 9 35.92 40.78 -24.32
N ALA A 10 36.82 39.92 -24.77
CA ALA A 10 36.87 38.52 -24.32
C ALA A 10 37.09 38.40 -22.81
N LEU A 11 37.98 39.23 -22.22
CA LEU A 11 38.23 39.24 -20.78
C LEU A 11 37.01 39.71 -19.98
N THR A 12 36.28 40.72 -20.46
CA THR A 12 35.06 41.20 -19.78
C THR A 12 33.95 40.14 -19.76
N ILE A 13 33.80 39.36 -20.83
CA ILE A 13 32.79 38.29 -20.90
C ILE A 13 33.10 37.17 -19.89
N ILE A 14 34.38 36.79 -19.74
CA ILE A 14 34.80 35.77 -18.78
C ILE A 14 34.48 36.19 -17.35
N ILE A 15 34.75 37.43 -16.98
CA ILE A 15 34.48 37.96 -15.63
C ILE A 15 32.98 37.93 -15.32
N ILE A 16 32.12 38.33 -16.27
CA ILE A 16 30.67 38.33 -16.09
C ILE A 16 30.15 36.89 -15.97
N ALA A 17 30.63 35.97 -16.82
CA ALA A 17 30.23 34.56 -16.76
C ALA A 17 30.61 33.92 -15.42
N SER A 18 31.83 34.16 -14.92
CA SER A 18 32.26 33.67 -13.61
C SER A 18 31.41 34.22 -12.46
N PHE A 19 31.03 35.50 -12.52
CA PHE A 19 30.17 36.11 -11.51
C PHE A 19 28.77 35.49 -11.49
N VAL A 20 28.16 35.28 -12.66
CA VAL A 20 26.84 34.64 -12.77
C VAL A 20 26.89 33.19 -12.28
N ILE A 21 27.90 32.42 -12.68
CA ILE A 21 28.08 31.02 -12.23
C ILE A 21 28.25 30.96 -10.71
N TYR A 22 29.06 31.85 -10.12
CA TYR A 22 29.26 31.92 -8.68
C TYR A 22 27.96 32.17 -7.93
N HIS A 23 27.15 33.14 -8.39
CA HIS A 23 25.86 33.44 -7.76
C HIS A 23 24.82 32.33 -7.96
N PHE A 24 24.82 31.65 -9.12
CA PHE A 24 23.98 30.48 -9.35
C PHE A 24 24.34 29.32 -8.40
N ILE A 25 25.62 28.96 -8.27
CA ILE A 25 26.06 27.91 -7.36
C ILE A 25 25.71 28.26 -5.91
N LYS A 26 25.88 29.54 -5.52
CA LYS A 26 25.54 29.99 -4.16
C LYS A 26 24.03 29.92 -3.89
N ALA A 27 23.19 30.24 -4.88
CA ALA A 27 21.73 30.09 -4.76
C ALA A 27 21.33 28.62 -4.64
N VAL A 28 21.91 27.72 -5.44
CA VAL A 28 21.65 26.27 -5.37
C VAL A 28 22.13 25.67 -4.04
N LYS A 29 23.30 26.09 -3.52
CA LYS A 29 23.80 25.64 -2.21
C LYS A 29 22.93 26.07 -1.02
N VAL A 30 22.19 27.17 -1.15
CA VAL A 30 21.25 27.63 -0.10
C VAL A 30 19.99 26.77 -0.09
N GLU A 31 19.63 26.16 -1.23
CA GLU A 31 18.49 25.25 -1.35
C GLU A 31 18.84 23.81 -0.91
N GLU A 32 20.09 23.36 -1.11
CA GLU A 32 20.55 22.01 -0.72
C GLU A 32 20.92 21.84 0.76
N SER A 33 20.89 22.91 1.58
CA SER A 33 21.12 22.82 3.03
C SER A 33 19.86 22.46 3.83
N SER A 34 18.75 22.13 3.17
CA SER A 34 17.66 21.39 3.80
C SER A 34 18.06 19.91 3.89
N LYS A 35 19.04 19.62 4.75
CA LYS A 35 19.27 18.28 5.27
C LYS A 35 18.04 17.94 6.09
N GLN A 36 17.02 17.44 5.41
CA GLN A 36 15.82 16.89 6.01
C GLN A 36 16.32 15.77 6.91
N GLU A 37 16.38 16.06 8.21
CA GLU A 37 16.59 15.06 9.24
C GLU A 37 15.49 14.03 9.00
N VAL A 38 15.85 12.90 8.39
CA VAL A 38 14.99 11.74 8.31
C VAL A 38 14.82 11.34 9.76
N VAL A 39 13.79 11.89 10.40
CA VAL A 39 13.23 11.32 11.62
C VAL A 39 12.91 9.91 11.20
N ILE A 40 13.76 8.95 11.59
CA ILE A 40 13.47 7.54 11.47
C ILE A 40 12.31 7.33 12.45
N THR A 41 11.10 7.63 11.98
CA THR A 41 9.88 7.34 12.70
C THR A 41 9.82 5.84 12.78
N GLN A 42 10.24 5.30 13.92
CA GLN A 42 10.01 3.91 14.26
C GLN A 42 8.55 3.61 13.91
N PRO A 43 8.26 2.60 13.07
CA PRO A 43 6.91 2.36 12.61
C PRO A 43 6.00 2.19 13.82
N SER A 44 5.07 3.12 14.02
CA SER A 44 4.10 3.09 15.13
C SER A 44 2.83 2.32 14.79
N ASN A 45 2.74 1.82 13.56
CA ASN A 45 1.55 1.19 13.04
C ASN A 45 1.73 -0.32 13.04
N TYR A 46 0.67 -1.01 13.40
CA TYR A 46 0.51 -2.45 13.27
C TYR A 46 -0.47 -2.70 12.13
N CYS A 47 -0.21 -3.73 11.32
CA CYS A 47 -1.03 -4.05 10.16
C CYS A 47 -1.44 -5.50 10.15
N LEU A 48 -2.74 -5.76 10.05
CA LEU A 48 -3.30 -7.09 9.87
C LEU A 48 -3.78 -7.24 8.42
N ILE A 49 -3.23 -8.20 7.69
CA ILE A 49 -3.64 -8.54 6.32
C ILE A 49 -4.19 -9.96 6.29
N THR A 50 -5.41 -10.13 5.81
CA THR A 50 -6.08 -11.43 5.71
C THR A 50 -6.84 -11.58 4.40
N TYR A 51 -7.06 -12.83 3.99
CA TYR A 51 -8.01 -13.19 2.94
C TYR A 51 -8.68 -14.53 3.29
N GLN A 52 -9.59 -15.00 2.44
CA GLN A 52 -10.19 -16.32 2.57
C GLN A 52 -9.85 -17.19 1.37
N VAL A 53 -9.50 -18.46 1.60
CA VAL A 53 -9.23 -19.47 0.57
C VAL A 53 -10.20 -20.64 0.69
N SER A 54 -10.60 -21.21 -0.43
CA SER A 54 -11.39 -22.44 -0.48
C SER A 54 -10.56 -23.59 -1.05
N LYS A 55 -10.72 -24.78 -0.45
CA LYS A 55 -10.09 -26.04 -0.92
C LYS A 55 -11.10 -27.01 -1.54
N ASP A 56 -12.37 -26.61 -1.59
CA ASP A 56 -13.50 -27.46 -1.95
C ASP A 56 -14.42 -26.76 -2.96
N ASN A 57 -13.82 -26.05 -3.92
CA ASN A 57 -14.48 -25.34 -5.01
C ASN A 57 -15.51 -24.31 -4.52
N ALA A 58 -15.06 -23.37 -3.70
CA ALA A 58 -15.84 -22.25 -3.17
C ALA A 58 -17.03 -22.65 -2.27
N LYS A 59 -17.05 -23.89 -1.74
CA LYS A 59 -18.09 -24.36 -0.80
C LYS A 59 -17.81 -23.89 0.63
N THR A 60 -16.57 -24.04 1.09
CA THR A 60 -16.13 -23.55 2.40
C THR A 60 -14.91 -22.65 2.28
N TRP A 61 -14.79 -21.73 3.24
CA TRP A 61 -13.80 -20.67 3.23
C TRP A 61 -12.98 -20.69 4.52
N GLN A 62 -11.66 -20.69 4.37
CA GLN A 62 -10.72 -20.66 5.48
C GLN A 62 -9.97 -19.33 5.47
N LYS A 63 -9.92 -18.65 6.62
CA LYS A 63 -9.18 -17.39 6.75
C LYS A 63 -7.68 -17.67 6.75
N ILE A 64 -6.95 -16.96 5.91
CA ILE A 64 -5.50 -16.93 5.86
C ILE A 64 -5.00 -15.56 6.31
N THR A 65 -3.90 -15.56 7.07
CA THR A 65 -3.22 -14.37 7.53
C THR A 65 -1.92 -14.22 6.75
N VAL A 66 -1.76 -13.08 6.08
CA VAL A 66 -0.54 -12.69 5.35
C VAL A 66 0.39 -11.90 6.27
N ASP A 67 -0.18 -11.00 7.08
CA ASP A 67 0.50 -10.25 8.13
C ASP A 67 -0.37 -10.27 9.37
N ASP A 68 0.18 -10.66 10.53
CA ASP A 68 -0.59 -10.85 11.76
C ASP A 68 -0.71 -9.58 12.60
N GLY A 69 0.01 -8.52 12.23
CA GLY A 69 -0.01 -7.24 12.92
C GLY A 69 0.50 -7.31 14.37
N MET A 70 1.31 -8.31 14.73
CA MET A 70 1.93 -8.38 16.05
C MET A 70 3.18 -7.51 16.13
N THR A 71 3.87 -7.32 15.01
CA THR A 71 5.06 -6.47 14.91
C THR A 71 4.73 -5.13 14.26
N PRO A 72 5.30 -4.02 14.75
CA PRO A 72 5.13 -2.74 14.08
C PRO A 72 5.75 -2.79 12.68
N SER A 73 5.10 -2.14 11.71
CA SER A 73 5.52 -2.09 10.31
C SER A 73 5.17 -0.73 9.70
N GLU A 74 5.94 -0.32 8.69
CA GLU A 74 5.66 0.91 7.97
C GLU A 74 4.38 0.77 7.14
N LYS A 75 3.55 1.81 7.09
CA LYS A 75 2.32 1.80 6.27
C LYS A 75 2.61 1.48 4.81
N ALA A 76 3.73 1.97 4.27
CA ALA A 76 4.14 1.71 2.89
C ALA A 76 4.42 0.21 2.65
N GLU A 77 5.08 -0.47 3.59
CA GLU A 77 5.34 -1.90 3.51
C GLU A 77 4.03 -2.70 3.56
N CYS A 78 3.10 -2.29 4.41
CA CYS A 78 1.77 -2.89 4.54
C CYS A 78 0.99 -2.79 3.22
N TRP A 79 0.95 -1.59 2.63
CA TRP A 79 0.34 -1.37 1.32
C TRP A 79 1.01 -2.19 0.23
N LYS A 80 2.34 -2.31 0.23
CA LYS A 80 3.06 -3.15 -0.72
C LYS A 80 2.62 -4.62 -0.63
N LYS A 81 2.54 -5.19 0.58
CA LYS A 81 2.05 -6.56 0.80
C LYS A 81 0.61 -6.72 0.33
N TYR A 82 -0.26 -5.77 0.67
CA TYR A 82 -1.68 -5.82 0.28
C TYR A 82 -1.88 -5.70 -1.23
N LEU A 83 -1.15 -4.81 -1.90
CA LEU A 83 -1.21 -4.67 -3.35
C LEU A 83 -0.70 -5.91 -4.08
N LEU A 84 0.33 -6.59 -3.53
CA LEU A 84 0.78 -7.88 -4.07
C LEU A 84 -0.32 -8.94 -3.94
N LEU A 85 -0.98 -9.03 -2.78
CA LEU A 85 -2.13 -9.92 -2.58
C LEU A 85 -3.25 -9.63 -3.58
N LEU A 86 -3.59 -8.34 -3.79
CA LEU A 86 -4.67 -7.95 -4.69
C LEU A 86 -4.43 -8.34 -6.16
N LYS A 87 -3.18 -8.60 -6.58
CA LYS A 87 -2.90 -9.09 -7.94
C LYS A 87 -3.52 -10.47 -8.22
N GLU A 88 -3.80 -11.26 -7.19
CA GLU A 88 -4.45 -12.56 -7.31
C GLU A 88 -5.99 -12.45 -7.45
N PHE A 89 -6.55 -11.25 -7.26
CA PHE A 89 -7.99 -11.01 -7.33
C PHE A 89 -8.36 -10.49 -8.72
N LYS A 90 -9.09 -11.30 -9.49
CA LYS A 90 -9.66 -10.91 -10.79
C LYS A 90 -10.87 -9.99 -10.58
N THR A 91 -11.09 -9.03 -11.48
CA THR A 91 -12.19 -8.06 -11.42
C THR A 91 -13.50 -8.56 -12.06
N GLY A 92 -13.56 -9.83 -12.48
CA GLY A 92 -14.71 -10.45 -13.13
C GLY A 92 -15.58 -11.26 -12.16
N ILE A 93 -16.86 -11.39 -12.50
CA ILE A 93 -17.78 -12.33 -11.84
C ILE A 93 -17.55 -13.73 -12.45
N ASN A 94 -17.51 -14.77 -11.62
CA ASN A 94 -17.36 -16.15 -12.09
C ASN A 94 -18.67 -16.70 -12.68
N GLU A 95 -18.60 -17.88 -13.30
CA GLU A 95 -19.76 -18.55 -13.91
C GLU A 95 -20.94 -18.74 -12.93
N ASP A 96 -20.63 -18.93 -11.64
CA ASP A 96 -21.62 -19.08 -10.56
C ASP A 96 -22.21 -17.76 -10.06
N LYS A 97 -21.95 -16.65 -10.78
CA LYS A 97 -22.34 -15.27 -10.43
C LYS A 97 -21.75 -14.77 -9.11
N LYS A 98 -20.72 -15.42 -8.56
CA LYS A 98 -20.02 -14.95 -7.35
C LYS A 98 -18.68 -14.31 -7.69
N TRP A 99 -18.27 -13.38 -6.85
CA TRP A 99 -16.99 -12.71 -6.97
C TRP A 99 -15.94 -13.37 -6.07
N TYR A 100 -15.01 -14.06 -6.70
CA TYR A 100 -13.80 -14.61 -6.08
C TYR A 100 -12.66 -14.62 -7.12
N GLY A 101 -11.44 -14.40 -6.64
CA GLY A 101 -10.22 -14.55 -7.43
C GLY A 101 -9.68 -15.98 -7.36
N GLU A 102 -8.45 -16.15 -7.80
CA GLU A 102 -7.77 -17.44 -7.83
C GLU A 102 -6.29 -17.22 -7.51
N ASN A 103 -5.77 -17.94 -6.53
CA ASN A 103 -4.35 -17.84 -6.18
C ASN A 103 -3.47 -18.62 -7.18
N SER A 104 -2.15 -18.60 -6.96
CA SER A 104 -1.19 -19.33 -7.79
C SER A 104 -1.42 -20.85 -7.86
N ASP A 105 -2.10 -21.42 -6.86
CA ASP A 105 -2.40 -22.86 -6.77
C ASP A 105 -3.74 -23.23 -7.43
N GLY A 106 -4.41 -22.28 -8.08
CA GLY A 106 -5.73 -22.49 -8.67
C GLY A 106 -6.89 -22.52 -7.66
N GLN A 107 -6.65 -22.10 -6.41
CA GLN A 107 -7.66 -22.14 -5.35
C GLN A 107 -8.49 -20.85 -5.35
N PRO A 108 -9.83 -20.95 -5.24
CA PRO A 108 -10.68 -19.77 -5.09
C PRO A 108 -10.30 -18.95 -3.86
N ILE A 109 -10.17 -17.63 -4.03
CA ILE A 109 -9.88 -16.68 -2.95
C ILE A 109 -10.89 -15.53 -2.91
N THR A 110 -11.22 -15.04 -1.72
CA THR A 110 -12.18 -13.95 -1.55
C THR A 110 -11.85 -13.09 -0.33
N LYS A 111 -12.58 -11.97 -0.20
CA LYS A 111 -12.56 -11.06 0.96
C LYS A 111 -11.15 -10.67 1.42
N PRO A 112 -10.30 -10.10 0.54
CA PRO A 112 -9.05 -9.52 0.98
C PRO A 112 -9.37 -8.34 1.92
N ALA A 113 -8.62 -8.24 3.01
CA ALA A 113 -8.82 -7.19 4.00
C ALA A 113 -7.47 -6.78 4.61
N MET A 114 -7.30 -5.47 4.79
CA MET A 114 -6.18 -4.88 5.52
C MET A 114 -6.73 -3.96 6.61
N LYS A 115 -6.12 -3.99 7.79
CA LYS A 115 -6.46 -3.13 8.94
C LYS A 115 -5.19 -2.56 9.56
N PHE A 116 -5.26 -1.31 9.99
CA PHE A 116 -4.20 -0.66 10.78
C PHE A 116 -4.64 -0.51 12.24
N SER A 117 -3.66 -0.48 13.14
CA SER A 117 -3.85 -0.24 14.57
C SER A 117 -2.61 0.47 15.14
N GLU A 118 -2.80 1.26 16.19
CA GLU A 118 -1.71 1.86 16.98
C GLU A 118 -1.12 0.88 18.01
N LYS A 119 -1.80 -0.26 18.23
CA LYS A 119 -1.39 -1.33 19.16
C LYS A 119 -1.30 -2.68 18.44
N PRO A 120 -0.48 -3.64 18.92
CA PRO A 120 -0.41 -4.98 18.34
C PRO A 120 -1.78 -5.65 18.28
N PHE A 121 -2.04 -6.37 17.19
CA PHE A 121 -3.23 -7.21 17.09
C PHE A 121 -3.08 -8.43 18.02
N THR A 122 -4.19 -8.83 18.64
CA THR A 122 -4.21 -10.05 19.47
C THR A 122 -4.32 -11.28 18.57
N LYS A 123 -3.62 -12.37 18.93
CA LYS A 123 -3.76 -13.65 18.21
C LYS A 123 -5.22 -14.06 18.22
N VAL A 124 -5.84 -14.07 17.03
CA VAL A 124 -7.16 -14.65 16.85
C VAL A 124 -7.03 -16.14 17.14
N LYS A 125 -7.46 -16.60 18.32
CA LYS A 125 -7.69 -18.02 18.58
C LYS A 125 -8.62 -18.50 17.47
N LYS A 126 -8.20 -19.49 16.67
CA LYS A 126 -9.04 -20.14 15.66
C LYS A 126 -10.36 -20.51 16.34
N SER A 127 -11.42 -19.75 16.06
CA SER A 127 -12.75 -20.07 16.58
C SER A 127 -13.12 -21.44 16.03
N LYS A 128 -13.34 -22.39 16.94
CA LYS A 128 -13.95 -23.67 16.65
C LYS A 128 -15.20 -23.40 15.80
N LYS A 129 -15.26 -24.03 14.62
CA LYS A 129 -16.36 -24.04 13.65
C LYS A 129 -17.73 -23.88 14.33
N SER A 130 -18.34 -22.70 14.22
CA SER A 130 -19.77 -22.54 14.49
C SER A 130 -20.49 -22.76 13.17
N SER A 131 -20.88 -24.01 12.94
CA SER A 131 -21.97 -24.32 12.03
C SER A 131 -23.26 -23.85 12.68
N LYS A 132 -23.79 -22.71 12.27
CA LYS A 132 -25.20 -22.40 12.47
C LYS A 132 -25.80 -22.07 11.11
N ASN A 133 -26.61 -23.00 10.64
CA ASN A 133 -27.51 -22.84 9.51
C ASN A 133 -28.34 -21.58 9.74
N GLU A 134 -28.23 -20.62 8.83
CA GLU A 134 -29.25 -19.59 8.67
C GLU A 134 -30.18 -20.08 7.55
N SER A 135 -31.18 -20.87 7.96
CA SER A 135 -32.41 -21.01 7.20
C SER A 135 -33.24 -19.77 7.51
N SER A 136 -33.16 -18.76 6.66
CA SER A 136 -34.17 -17.70 6.63
C SER A 136 -35.41 -18.28 5.96
N THR A 137 -36.35 -18.76 6.77
CA THR A 137 -37.71 -18.99 6.30
C THR A 137 -38.42 -17.64 6.30
N ASP A 138 -38.65 -17.11 5.11
CA ASP A 138 -39.71 -16.14 4.88
C ASP A 138 -41.05 -16.82 5.22
N GLU A 139 -41.84 -16.23 6.11
CA GLU A 139 -43.29 -16.16 5.90
C GLU A 139 -43.90 -15.00 6.67
N ALA A 140 -44.47 -14.07 5.90
CA ALA A 140 -45.35 -13.01 6.34
C ALA A 140 -46.78 -13.55 6.54
N ASN A 141 -47.59 -12.77 7.26
CA ASN A 141 -49.05 -12.88 7.50
C ASN A 141 -49.49 -13.93 8.55
N LEU A 142 -50.46 -13.70 9.45
CA LEU A 142 -51.72 -12.96 9.34
C LEU A 142 -52.29 -12.62 10.76
N ARG A 143 -52.71 -11.37 10.97
CA ARG A 143 -53.93 -10.86 11.67
C ARG A 143 -54.64 -11.74 12.73
N SER A 144 -54.88 -11.19 13.94
CA SER A 144 -56.21 -11.08 14.59
C SER A 144 -56.11 -10.32 15.93
N ASP A 145 -56.68 -9.12 15.97
CA ASP A 145 -57.53 -8.62 17.05
C ASP A 145 -58.87 -8.21 16.38
#